data_AF-A0A267DPN6-F1
#
_entry.id   AF-A0A267DPN6-F1
#
_cell.length_a   1.000
_cell.length_b   1.000
_cell.length_c   1.000
_cell.angle_alpha   90.00
_cell.angle_beta   90.00
_cell.angle_gamma   90.00
#
_symmetry.space_group_name_H-M   'P 1'
#
loop_
_entity.id
_entity.type
_entity.pdbx_description
1 polymer ?
#
loop_
_entity_poly.entity_id
_entity_poly.type
_entity_poly.pdbx_seq_one_letter_code
_entity_poly.pdbx_strand_id
1 'polypeptide(L)'
;ATHRTPNAPPPQDPRGKRIADLIEKHEVPPAFSVAWVITWFGHVLDDLDAILRLYDFFLASHPLMPLYFSAALVLHKQDRLLSLPPEDIDFAVLHSCLANIPNSGAIQLETVISEACRLFISAPPDTVQSPSWFDELKLFEQPGGQRKPRSRLGLLMVKAQVSLPHLLRSRGALLILLAVLVALLAVLWAQLLS
;
A
#
# COMPACT_ATOMS: atom_id res chain seq x y z
N ALA A 1 10.48 25.43 -31.62
CA ALA A 1 10.44 25.69 -30.18
C ALA A 1 8.97 25.76 -29.76
N THR A 2 8.37 24.62 -29.42
CA THR A 2 6.97 24.53 -29.02
C THR A 2 6.88 24.70 -27.51
N HIS A 3 6.18 25.75 -27.11
CA HIS A 3 5.94 26.18 -25.74
C HIS A 3 5.14 25.09 -24.99
N ARG A 4 5.80 24.33 -24.12
CA ARG A 4 5.16 23.31 -23.26
C ARG A 4 4.43 24.03 -22.13
N THR A 5 3.11 24.02 -22.14
CA THR A 5 2.28 24.47 -21.02
C THR A 5 2.61 23.61 -19.78
N PRO A 6 2.92 24.18 -18.60
CA PRO A 6 3.46 23.40 -17.47
C PRO A 6 2.42 22.54 -16.73
N ASN A 7 1.11 22.67 -17.03
CA ASN A 7 0.03 22.16 -16.18
C ASN A 7 -1.06 21.40 -16.97
N ALA A 8 -0.70 20.67 -18.03
CA ALA A 8 -1.65 19.71 -18.57
C ALA A 8 -1.73 18.52 -17.58
N PRO A 9 -2.90 18.20 -17.00
CA PRO A 9 -3.04 17.00 -16.17
C PRO A 9 -2.58 15.79 -16.99
N PRO A 10 -1.89 14.81 -16.36
CA PRO A 10 -1.42 13.63 -17.06
C PRO A 10 -2.60 12.97 -17.81
N PRO A 11 -2.37 12.35 -18.99
CA PRO A 11 -3.43 11.72 -19.75
C PRO A 11 -4.17 10.72 -18.86
N GLN A 12 -5.37 11.10 -18.44
CA GLN A 12 -6.17 10.33 -17.51
C GLN A 12 -6.76 9.16 -18.28
N ASP A 13 -6.56 7.94 -17.77
CA ASP A 13 -7.29 6.78 -18.27
C ASP A 13 -8.79 7.05 -18.08
N PRO A 14 -9.60 7.08 -19.16
CA PRO A 14 -11.02 7.34 -19.08
C PRO A 14 -11.75 6.36 -18.15
N ARG A 15 -11.20 5.16 -17.93
CA ARG A 15 -11.77 4.18 -17.00
C ARG A 15 -11.45 4.52 -15.54
N GLY A 16 -10.21 4.88 -15.25
CA GLY A 16 -9.81 5.30 -13.90
C GLY A 16 -10.55 6.54 -13.42
N LYS A 17 -10.81 7.50 -14.32
CA LYS A 17 -11.66 8.66 -14.01
C LYS A 17 -13.07 8.24 -13.59
N ARG A 18 -13.67 7.29 -14.29
CA ARG A 18 -15.04 6.84 -14.01
C ARG A 18 -15.19 6.20 -12.62
N ILE A 19 -14.18 5.45 -12.16
CA ILE A 19 -14.19 4.90 -10.78
C ILE A 19 -13.99 6.01 -9.75
N ALA A 20 -13.08 6.95 -10.01
CA ALA A 20 -12.86 8.09 -9.12
C ALA A 20 -14.15 8.91 -8.95
N ASP A 21 -14.85 9.20 -10.06
CA ASP A 21 -16.14 9.89 -10.05
C ASP A 21 -17.20 9.12 -9.25
N LEU A 22 -17.21 7.78 -9.31
CA LEU A 22 -18.12 6.94 -8.51
C LEU A 22 -17.79 6.99 -7.02
N ILE A 23 -16.51 6.90 -6.65
CA ILE A 23 -16.06 6.97 -5.26
C ILE A 23 -16.41 8.35 -4.67
N GLU A 24 -16.20 9.42 -5.44
CA GLU A 24 -16.53 10.79 -5.06
C GLU A 24 -18.04 10.99 -4.93
N LYS A 25 -18.82 10.56 -5.92
CA LYS A 25 -20.29 10.67 -5.92
C LYS A 25 -20.94 10.00 -4.70
N HIS A 26 -20.41 8.86 -4.27
CA HIS A 26 -20.94 8.09 -3.14
C HIS A 26 -20.20 8.36 -1.82
N GLU A 27 -19.31 9.36 -1.79
CA GLU A 27 -18.54 9.79 -0.62
C GLU A 27 -17.86 8.61 0.10
N VAL A 28 -17.36 7.62 -0.66
CA VAL A 28 -16.73 6.43 -0.07
C VAL A 28 -15.32 6.80 0.38
N PRO A 29 -15.03 6.76 1.70
CA PRO A 29 -13.70 7.11 2.17
C PRO A 29 -12.69 6.05 1.71
N PRO A 30 -11.43 6.43 1.43
CA PRO A 30 -10.38 5.50 1.01
C PRO A 30 -9.93 4.51 2.11
N ALA A 31 -10.60 4.54 3.27
CA ALA A 31 -10.35 3.68 4.43
C ALA A 31 -10.37 2.18 4.11
N PHE A 32 -11.11 1.76 3.08
CA PHE A 32 -11.16 0.36 2.62
C PHE A 32 -9.79 -0.22 2.26
N SER A 33 -8.86 0.62 1.79
CA SER A 33 -7.53 0.20 1.32
C SER A 33 -6.45 0.30 2.40
N VAL A 34 -6.75 0.91 3.54
CA VAL A 34 -5.76 1.16 4.61
C VAL A 34 -5.17 -0.15 5.11
N ALA A 35 -6.01 -1.16 5.35
CA ALA A 35 -5.57 -2.47 5.80
C ALA A 35 -4.54 -3.08 4.82
N TRP A 36 -4.77 -2.94 3.52
CA TRP A 36 -3.89 -3.48 2.48
C TRP A 36 -2.50 -2.83 2.54
N VAL A 37 -2.47 -1.50 2.63
CA VAL A 37 -1.23 -0.72 2.65
C VAL A 37 -0.44 -0.95 3.95
N ILE A 38 -1.09 -1.00 5.11
CA ILE A 38 -0.40 -1.20 6.40
C ILE A 38 0.05 -2.64 6.66
N THR A 39 -0.33 -3.58 5.80
CA THR A 39 0.09 -4.98 5.92
C THR A 39 0.78 -5.50 4.67
N TRP A 40 1.02 -4.61 3.69
CA TRP A 40 1.53 -4.96 2.37
C TRP A 40 0.79 -6.16 1.74
N PHE A 41 -0.53 -6.18 1.87
CA PHE A 41 -1.41 -7.24 1.36
C PHE A 41 -1.17 -8.64 1.96
N GLY A 42 -0.39 -8.76 3.04
CA GLY A 42 -0.05 -10.06 3.64
C GLY A 42 -1.22 -10.82 4.28
N HIS A 43 -2.34 -10.15 4.55
CA HIS A 43 -3.59 -10.80 5.01
C HIS A 43 -4.65 -10.90 3.91
N VAL A 44 -4.30 -10.45 2.70
CA VAL A 44 -5.21 -10.20 1.59
C VAL A 44 -4.94 -11.18 0.45
N LEU A 45 -3.67 -11.53 0.25
CA LEU A 45 -3.25 -12.58 -0.66
C LEU A 45 -3.13 -13.89 0.11
N ASP A 46 -3.70 -14.96 -0.44
CA ASP A 46 -3.59 -16.32 0.14
C ASP A 46 -2.32 -17.06 -0.30
N ASP A 47 -1.72 -16.64 -1.42
CA ASP A 47 -0.53 -17.25 -2.00
C ASP A 47 0.75 -16.63 -1.44
N LEU A 48 1.54 -17.44 -0.74
CA LEU A 48 2.80 -17.02 -0.13
C LEU A 48 3.81 -16.57 -1.18
N ASP A 49 3.88 -17.21 -2.35
CA ASP A 49 4.84 -16.84 -3.40
C ASP A 49 4.50 -15.46 -3.97
N ALA A 50 3.21 -15.17 -4.15
CA ALA A 50 2.72 -13.85 -4.52
C ALA A 50 3.05 -12.78 -3.46
N ILE A 51 2.89 -13.10 -2.17
CA ILE A 51 3.24 -12.19 -1.06
C ILE A 51 4.73 -11.85 -1.10
N LEU A 52 5.60 -12.87 -1.18
CA LEU A 52 7.05 -12.68 -1.18
C LEU A 52 7.50 -11.86 -2.39
N ARG A 53 6.95 -12.15 -3.58
CA ARG A 53 7.22 -11.39 -4.80
C ARG A 53 6.81 -9.91 -4.66
N LEU A 54 5.69 -9.64 -4.00
CA LEU A 54 5.22 -8.28 -3.75
C LEU A 54 6.08 -7.56 -2.70
N TYR A 55 6.57 -8.27 -1.69
CA TYR A 55 7.49 -7.72 -0.69
C TYR A 55 8.82 -7.33 -1.31
N ASP A 56 9.39 -8.18 -2.17
CA ASP A 56 10.61 -7.87 -2.93
C ASP A 56 10.41 -6.60 -3.77
N PHE A 57 9.26 -6.49 -4.44
CA PHE A 57 8.91 -5.30 -5.21
C PHE A 57 8.81 -4.04 -4.34
N PHE A 58 8.11 -4.09 -3.20
CA PHE A 58 7.98 -2.93 -2.31
C PHE A 58 9.30 -2.53 -1.66
N LEU A 59 10.13 -3.49 -1.27
CA LEU A 59 11.45 -3.24 -0.68
C LEU A 59 12.44 -2.64 -1.70
N ALA A 60 12.32 -3.01 -2.98
CA ALA A 60 13.14 -2.48 -4.06
C ALA A 60 12.63 -1.13 -4.62
N SER A 61 11.46 -0.66 -4.18
CA SER A 61 10.75 0.48 -4.77
C SER A 61 10.62 1.67 -3.80
N HIS A 62 9.94 2.73 -4.27
CA HIS A 62 9.63 3.90 -3.45
C HIS A 62 8.68 3.53 -2.27
N PRO A 63 8.79 4.16 -1.08
CA PRO A 63 7.92 3.84 0.07
C PRO A 63 6.42 4.01 -0.16
N LEU A 64 6.03 4.83 -1.14
CA LEU A 64 4.63 5.00 -1.55
C LEU A 64 4.14 3.94 -2.54
N MET A 65 5.01 3.05 -3.03
CA MET A 65 4.63 2.04 -4.02
C MET A 65 3.43 1.17 -3.61
N PRO A 66 3.24 0.79 -2.32
CA PRO A 66 2.02 0.11 -1.89
C PRO A 66 0.73 0.88 -2.18
N LEU A 67 0.76 2.22 -2.17
CA LEU A 67 -0.38 3.06 -2.52
C LEU A 67 -0.69 3.00 -4.02
N TYR A 68 0.34 3.10 -4.86
CA TYR A 68 0.19 2.97 -6.33
C TYR A 68 -0.26 1.57 -6.71
N PHE A 69 0.22 0.54 -6.01
CA PHE A 69 -0.24 -0.83 -6.19
C PHE A 69 -1.72 -0.99 -5.82
N SER A 70 -2.19 -0.40 -4.72
CA SER A 70 -3.63 -0.37 -4.38
C SER A 70 -4.46 0.26 -5.49
N ALA A 71 -4.03 1.40 -6.04
CA ALA A 71 -4.73 2.05 -7.15
C ALA A 71 -4.75 1.18 -8.41
N ALA A 72 -3.61 0.59 -8.77
CA ALA A 72 -3.49 -0.35 -9.90
C ALA A 72 -4.40 -1.56 -9.72
N LEU A 73 -4.52 -2.10 -8.50
CA LEU A 73 -5.37 -3.23 -8.19
C LEU A 73 -6.86 -2.90 -8.39
N VAL A 74 -7.28 -1.70 -7.96
CA VAL A 74 -8.65 -1.21 -8.19
C VAL A 74 -8.94 -1.07 -9.68
N LEU A 75 -8.02 -0.48 -10.44
CA LEU A 75 -8.16 -0.36 -11.89
C LEU A 75 -8.17 -1.72 -12.59
N HIS A 76 -7.37 -2.68 -12.12
CA HIS A 76 -7.32 -4.02 -12.71
C HIS A 76 -8.64 -4.79 -12.54
N LYS A 77 -9.38 -4.57 -11.45
CA LYS A 77 -10.64 -5.25 -11.15
C LYS A 77 -11.89 -4.37 -11.38
N GLN A 78 -11.72 -3.25 -12.07
CA GLN A 78 -12.76 -2.25 -12.31
C GLN A 78 -13.97 -2.77 -13.09
N ASP A 79 -13.77 -3.77 -13.97
CA ASP A 79 -14.83 -4.28 -14.82
C ASP A 79 -16.00 -4.82 -14.00
N ARG A 80 -15.71 -5.37 -12.81
CA ARG A 80 -16.75 -5.81 -11.87
C ARG A 80 -17.56 -4.63 -11.32
N LEU A 81 -16.90 -3.54 -10.94
CA LEU A 81 -17.57 -2.34 -10.44
C LEU A 81 -18.42 -1.67 -11.52
N LEU A 82 -17.90 -1.61 -12.74
CA LEU A 82 -18.57 -0.99 -13.88
C LEU A 82 -19.66 -1.86 -14.51
N SER A 83 -19.70 -3.16 -14.20
CA SER A 83 -20.78 -4.06 -14.62
C SER A 83 -22.08 -3.92 -13.82
N LEU A 84 -22.03 -3.26 -12.66
CA LEU A 84 -23.21 -3.04 -11.82
C LEU A 84 -24.08 -1.92 -12.41
N PRO A 85 -25.43 -2.05 -12.35
CA PRO A 85 -26.33 -0.99 -12.76
C PRO A 85 -26.10 0.28 -11.92
N PRO A 86 -25.99 1.48 -12.51
CA PRO A 86 -25.75 2.73 -11.77
C PRO A 86 -26.77 3.03 -10.67
N GLU A 87 -28.00 2.57 -10.84
CA GLU A 87 -29.12 2.67 -9.91
C GLU A 87 -28.97 1.81 -8.65
N ASP A 88 -28.17 0.75 -8.71
CA ASP A 88 -27.98 -0.21 -7.61
C ASP A 88 -26.68 0.03 -6.81
N ILE A 89 -25.85 0.98 -7.26
CA ILE A 89 -24.60 1.33 -6.57
C ILE A 89 -24.93 2.32 -5.45
N ASP A 90 -24.95 1.83 -4.22
CA ASP A 90 -24.96 2.67 -3.02
C ASP A 90 -23.59 2.62 -2.30
N PHE A 91 -23.47 3.38 -1.21
CA PHE A 91 -22.25 3.40 -0.39
C PHE A 91 -21.83 2.00 0.07
N ALA A 92 -22.78 1.17 0.54
CA ALA A 92 -22.49 -0.12 1.14
C ALA A 92 -22.02 -1.13 0.10
N VAL A 93 -22.68 -1.16 -1.07
CA VAL A 93 -22.31 -1.99 -2.22
C VAL A 93 -20.92 -1.58 -2.74
N LEU A 94 -20.67 -0.29 -2.92
CA LEU A 94 -19.39 0.20 -3.43
C LEU A 94 -18.25 -0.09 -2.45
N HIS A 95 -18.43 0.25 -1.16
CA HIS A 95 -17.44 -0.05 -0.12
C HIS A 95 -17.16 -1.55 0.00
N SER A 96 -18.22 -2.38 0.01
CA SER A 96 -18.07 -3.84 0.08
C SER A 96 -17.35 -4.41 -1.14
N CYS A 97 -17.67 -3.93 -2.34
CA CYS A 97 -16.98 -4.36 -3.56
C CYS A 97 -15.51 -3.97 -3.51
N LEU A 98 -15.20 -2.71 -3.18
CA LEU A 98 -13.84 -2.20 -3.07
C LEU A 98 -13.01 -2.99 -2.06
N ALA A 99 -13.53 -3.20 -0.84
CA ALA A 99 -12.85 -3.94 0.22
C ALA A 99 -12.56 -5.41 -0.16
N ASN A 100 -13.41 -6.03 -0.98
CA ASN A 100 -13.29 -7.43 -1.39
C ASN A 100 -12.62 -7.62 -2.77
N ILE A 101 -12.14 -6.55 -3.41
CA ILE A 101 -11.41 -6.61 -4.69
C ILE A 101 -10.34 -7.72 -4.70
N PRO A 102 -9.47 -7.82 -3.67
CA PRO A 102 -8.36 -8.75 -3.73
C PRO A 102 -8.79 -10.22 -3.63
N ASN A 103 -9.89 -10.49 -2.93
CA ASN A 103 -10.43 -11.84 -2.73
C ASN A 103 -11.19 -12.37 -3.96
N SER A 104 -11.36 -11.54 -4.99
CA SER A 104 -12.26 -11.80 -6.13
C SER A 104 -11.58 -12.59 -7.26
N GLY A 105 -10.93 -13.70 -6.92
CA GLY A 105 -10.24 -14.60 -7.84
C GLY A 105 -8.77 -14.26 -8.08
N ALA A 106 -8.07 -15.10 -8.87
CA ALA A 106 -6.63 -14.99 -9.09
C ALA A 106 -6.22 -13.57 -9.53
N ILE A 107 -5.23 -13.01 -8.83
CA ILE A 107 -4.63 -11.71 -9.15
C ILE A 107 -3.47 -11.97 -10.10
N GLN A 108 -3.50 -11.33 -11.28
CA GLN A 108 -2.37 -11.34 -12.20
C GLN A 108 -1.28 -10.39 -11.69
N LEU A 109 -0.54 -10.83 -10.67
CA LEU A 109 0.36 -10.00 -9.87
C LEU A 109 1.30 -9.12 -10.72
N GLU A 110 1.99 -9.72 -11.69
CA GLU A 110 2.94 -9.00 -12.56
C GLU A 110 2.27 -7.91 -13.41
N THR A 111 1.02 -8.13 -13.83
CA THR A 111 0.25 -7.12 -14.57
C THR A 111 -0.07 -5.93 -13.67
N VAL A 112 -0.47 -6.18 -12.42
CA VAL A 112 -0.76 -5.12 -11.44
C VAL A 112 0.50 -4.37 -11.04
N ILE A 113 1.64 -5.07 -10.88
CA ILE A 113 2.94 -4.45 -10.62
C ILE A 113 3.34 -3.52 -11.78
N SER A 114 3.21 -3.99 -13.02
CA SER A 114 3.53 -3.18 -14.21
C SER A 114 2.65 -1.92 -14.28
N GLU A 115 1.37 -2.06 -13.99
CA GLU A 115 0.42 -0.94 -13.95
C GLU A 115 0.74 0.05 -12.81
N ALA A 116 1.11 -0.45 -11.63
CA ALA A 116 1.56 0.39 -10.51
C ALA A 116 2.79 1.23 -10.88
N CYS A 117 3.76 0.63 -11.59
CA CYS A 117 4.93 1.35 -12.10
C CYS A 117 4.52 2.42 -13.12
N ARG A 118 3.56 2.11 -14.01
CA ARG A 118 3.03 3.07 -14.98
C ARG A 118 2.35 4.25 -14.29
N LEU A 119 1.56 4.00 -13.25
CA LEU A 119 0.93 5.03 -12.44
C LEU A 119 1.97 5.90 -11.72
N PHE A 120 3.00 5.29 -11.14
CA PHE A 120 4.09 6.01 -10.48
C PHE A 120 4.84 6.96 -11.43
N ILE A 121 5.11 6.51 -12.67
CA ILE A 121 5.78 7.35 -13.69
C ILE A 121 4.88 8.47 -14.17
N SER A 122 3.58 8.19 -14.38
CA SER A 122 2.62 9.17 -14.90
C SER A 122 2.17 10.21 -13.87
N ALA A 123 2.17 9.85 -12.59
CA ALA A 123 1.84 10.73 -11.47
C ALA A 123 2.87 10.57 -10.34
N PRO A 124 4.04 11.23 -10.45
CA PRO A 124 5.09 11.16 -9.43
C PRO A 124 4.57 11.60 -8.05
N PRO A 125 5.13 11.07 -6.95
CA PRO A 125 4.66 11.38 -5.60
C PRO A 125 4.66 12.89 -5.29
N ASP A 126 5.59 13.66 -5.85
CA ASP A 126 5.67 15.11 -5.68
C ASP A 126 4.44 15.85 -6.25
N THR A 127 3.74 15.24 -7.20
CA THR A 127 2.51 15.80 -7.79
C THR A 127 1.25 15.44 -7.01
N VAL A 128 1.31 14.36 -6.22
CA VAL A 128 0.18 13.84 -5.43
C VAL A 128 0.24 14.33 -3.98
N GLN A 129 1.44 14.56 -3.45
CA GLN A 129 1.66 15.11 -2.12
C GLN A 129 1.48 16.64 -2.12
N SER A 130 0.23 17.12 -2.15
CA SER A 130 -0.05 18.46 -1.65
C SER A 130 0.18 18.48 -0.13
N PRO A 131 0.92 19.43 0.46
CA PRO A 131 0.99 19.59 1.91
C PRO A 131 -0.38 19.70 2.59
N SER A 132 -1.42 20.10 1.83
CA SER A 132 -2.76 20.37 2.34
C SER A 132 -3.49 19.16 2.93
N TRP A 133 -3.26 17.93 2.45
CA TRP A 133 -3.97 16.76 2.98
C TRP A 133 -3.50 16.37 4.38
N PHE A 134 -2.24 16.68 4.75
CA PHE A 134 -1.78 16.54 6.13
C PHE A 134 -2.46 17.57 7.05
N ASP A 135 -2.75 18.77 6.54
CA ASP A 135 -3.49 19.78 7.30
C ASP A 135 -4.98 19.39 7.46
N GLU A 136 -5.53 18.67 6.49
CA GLU A 136 -6.85 18.06 6.55
C GLU A 136 -6.94 16.91 7.57
N LEU A 137 -5.86 16.15 7.78
CA LEU A 137 -5.78 15.18 8.88
C LEU A 137 -5.76 15.85 10.27
N LYS A 138 -5.16 17.05 10.39
CA LYS A 138 -5.27 17.85 11.63
C LYS A 138 -6.70 18.33 11.87
N LEU A 139 -7.50 18.50 10.80
CA LEU A 139 -8.93 18.82 10.88
C LEU A 139 -9.79 17.63 11.34
N PHE A 140 -9.40 16.38 11.09
CA PHE A 140 -10.04 15.21 11.70
C PHE A 140 -9.64 15.00 13.16
N GLU A 141 -8.55 15.64 13.60
CA GLU A 141 -8.09 15.69 14.99
C GLU A 141 -8.85 16.75 15.80
N GLN A 142 -10.16 16.90 15.57
CA GLN A 142 -11.03 17.67 16.47
C GLN A 142 -11.16 16.94 17.81
N PRO A 143 -11.02 17.62 18.96
CA PRO A 143 -11.08 17.00 20.28
C PRO A 143 -12.54 16.67 20.63
N GLY A 144 -13.07 15.60 20.04
CA GLY A 144 -14.47 15.20 20.14
C GLY A 144 -14.63 13.69 20.20
N GLY A 145 -13.91 13.02 21.10
CA GLY A 145 -14.14 11.61 21.40
C GLY A 145 -12.88 10.89 21.84
N GLN A 146 -12.72 10.71 23.15
CA GLN A 146 -11.68 9.83 23.71
C GLN A 146 -11.90 8.39 23.24
N ARG A 147 -11.30 8.00 22.11
CA ARG A 147 -11.12 6.59 21.78
C ARG A 147 -9.80 6.12 22.37
N LYS A 148 -9.90 5.37 23.48
CA LYS A 148 -8.78 4.67 24.11
C LYS A 148 -8.06 3.81 23.03
N PRO A 149 -6.74 3.95 22.82
CA PRO A 149 -6.04 3.19 21.81
C PRO A 149 -6.10 1.69 22.14
N ARG A 150 -6.71 0.89 21.26
CA ARG A 150 -6.63 -0.58 21.30
C ARG A 150 -5.21 -1.01 20.87
N SER A 151 -4.37 -1.20 21.87
CA SER A 151 -3.01 -1.78 21.83
C SER A 151 -1.90 -0.90 21.24
N ARG A 152 -0.79 -0.79 21.99
CA ARG A 152 0.48 -0.15 21.57
C ARG A 152 1.16 -0.88 20.42
N LEU A 153 0.76 -2.12 20.13
CA LEU A 153 1.36 -2.97 19.10
C LEU A 153 1.11 -2.41 17.70
N GLY A 154 -0.10 -1.91 17.42
CA GLY A 154 -0.43 -1.36 16.09
C GLY A 154 0.45 -0.15 15.73
N LEU A 155 0.71 0.74 16.70
CA LEU A 155 1.59 1.90 16.48
C LEU A 155 3.06 1.49 16.30
N LEU A 156 3.51 0.44 17.00
CA LEU A 156 4.84 -0.13 16.84
C LEU A 156 5.01 -0.80 15.47
N MET A 157 3.99 -1.51 14.98
CA MET A 157 4.01 -2.11 13.64
C MET A 157 4.07 -1.04 12.55
N VAL A 158 3.29 0.04 12.66
CA VAL A 158 3.35 1.17 11.71
C VAL A 158 4.74 1.82 11.73
N LYS A 159 5.33 2.04 12.91
CA LYS A 159 6.70 2.59 13.02
C LYS A 159 7.77 1.63 12.50
N ALA A 160 7.61 0.34 12.75
CA ALA A 160 8.51 -0.71 12.24
C ALA A 160 8.45 -0.74 10.71
N GLN A 161 7.26 -0.70 10.12
CA GLN A 161 7.05 -0.77 8.68
C GLN A 161 7.72 0.39 7.92
N VAL A 162 7.71 1.60 8.49
CA VAL A 162 8.35 2.79 7.88
C VAL A 162 9.86 2.82 8.14
N SER A 163 10.35 2.22 9.23
CA SER A 163 11.77 2.30 9.64
C SER A 163 12.62 1.09 9.22
N LEU A 164 12.00 -0.03 8.84
CA LEU A 164 12.71 -1.27 8.48
C LEU A 164 13.67 -1.11 7.28
N PRO A 165 13.36 -0.37 6.19
CA PRO A 165 14.30 -0.23 5.08
C PRO A 165 15.53 0.66 5.40
N HIS A 166 15.48 1.48 6.47
CA HIS A 166 16.66 2.24 6.91
C HIS A 166 17.59 1.41 7.83
N LEU A 167 17.07 0.39 8.52
CA LEU A 167 17.86 -0.41 9.46
C LEU A 167 18.71 -1.49 8.77
N LEU A 168 18.15 -2.14 7.74
CA LEU A 168 18.84 -3.19 6.95
C LEU A 168 19.96 -2.66 6.05
N ARG A 169 20.00 -1.34 5.78
CA ARG A 169 21.11 -0.68 5.05
C ARG A 169 22.22 -0.17 5.98
N SER A 170 22.09 -0.33 7.29
CA SER A 170 23.12 0.13 8.23
C SER A 170 24.08 -1.00 8.58
N ARG A 171 25.38 -0.68 8.62
CA ARG A 171 26.48 -1.57 9.01
C ARG A 171 26.25 -2.29 10.36
N GLY A 172 25.32 -1.83 11.19
CA GLY A 172 24.95 -2.45 12.46
C GLY A 172 24.22 -3.79 12.32
N ALA A 173 23.41 -4.00 11.28
CA ALA A 173 22.68 -5.26 11.09
C ALA A 173 23.64 -6.44 10.80
N LEU A 174 24.74 -6.17 10.07
CA LEU A 174 25.79 -7.14 9.81
C LEU A 174 26.53 -7.55 11.09
N LEU A 175 26.78 -6.60 12.00
CA LEU A 175 27.44 -6.88 13.28
C LEU A 175 26.59 -7.73 14.21
N ILE A 176 25.27 -7.50 14.23
CA ILE A 176 24.33 -8.29 15.04
C ILE A 176 24.27 -9.73 14.50
N LEU A 177 24.17 -9.90 13.18
CA LEU A 177 24.19 -11.22 12.55
C LEU A 177 25.51 -11.97 12.82
N LEU A 178 26.65 -11.26 12.75
CA LEU A 178 27.96 -11.83 13.03
C LEU A 178 28.11 -12.22 14.51
N ALA A 179 27.62 -11.40 15.44
CA ALA A 179 27.63 -11.71 16.87
C ALA A 179 26.78 -12.95 17.20
N VAL A 180 25.58 -13.06 16.60
CA VAL A 180 24.70 -14.23 16.76
C VAL A 180 25.36 -15.49 16.19
N LEU A 181 25.99 -15.40 15.01
CA LEU A 181 26.72 -16.51 14.41
C LEU A 181 27.87 -17.00 15.30
N VAL A 182 28.67 -16.08 15.86
CA VAL A 182 29.78 -16.41 16.78
C VAL A 182 29.27 -17.08 18.04
N ALA A 183 28.17 -16.58 18.62
CA ALA A 183 27.57 -17.19 19.81
C ALA A 183 27.07 -18.62 19.54
N LEU A 184 26.43 -18.86 18.39
CA LEU A 184 25.98 -20.19 17.99
C LEU A 184 27.15 -21.16 17.77
N LEU A 185 28.24 -20.69 17.13
CA LEU A 185 29.45 -21.50 16.96
C LEU A 185 30.11 -21.85 18.30
N ALA A 186 30.13 -20.92 19.26
CA ALA A 186 30.67 -21.18 20.60
C ALA A 186 29.85 -22.23 21.36
N VAL A 187 28.52 -22.16 21.28
CA VAL A 187 27.62 -23.16 21.87
C VAL A 187 27.79 -24.52 21.22
N LEU A 188 27.89 -24.57 19.88
CA LEU A 188 28.12 -25.81 19.13
C LEU A 188 29.46 -26.46 19.49
N TRP A 189 30.52 -25.65 19.62
CA TRP A 189 31.84 -26.12 20.02
C TRP A 189 31.82 -26.70 21.45
N ALA A 190 31.16 -26.02 22.39
CA ALA A 190 31.04 -26.49 23.77
C ALA A 190 30.35 -27.86 23.88
N GLN A 191 29.35 -28.12 23.02
CA GLN A 191 28.65 -29.41 22.93
C GLN A 191 29.50 -30.51 22.30
N LEU A 192 30.52 -30.17 21.51
CA LEU A 192 31.38 -31.14 20.82
C LEU A 192 32.57 -31.60 21.67
N LEU A 193 32.93 -30.85 22.72
CA LEU A 193 34.02 -31.17 23.65
C LEU A 193 33.57 -31.93 24.92
N SER A 194 32.27 -32.01 25.16
CA SER A 194 31.63 -32.76 26.25
C SER A 194 31.20 -34.14 25.79
#